data_AF-A0A447TQ35-F1
#
_entry.id   AF-A0A447TQ35-F1
#
_cell.length_a   1.000
_cell.length_b   1.000
_cell.length_c   1.000
_cell.angle_alpha   90.00
_cell.angle_beta   90.00
_cell.angle_gamma   90.00
#
_symmetry.space_group_name_H-M   'P 1'
#
loop_
_entity.id
_entity.type
_entity.pdbx_description
1 polymer ?
#
loop_
_entity_poly.entity_id
_entity_poly.type
_entity_poly.pdbx_seq_one_letter_code
_entity_poly.pdbx_strand_id
1 'polypeptide(L)'
;MPKKIETENQFLRLLSNSPLQVDIQLLRIDARESRNTPAEHLNNFYCNFDDICDQNFDGLIVTGAPLGLVEFNDVAYWAAD
;
A
#
# COMPACT_ATOMS: atom_id res chain seq x y z
N MET A 1 1.38 1.99 -6.43
CA MET A 1 1.77 1.21 -7.63
C MET A 1 0.59 0.53 -8.34
N PRO A 2 0.60 0.44 -9.69
CA PRO A 2 -0.42 -0.26 -10.48
C PRO A 2 -0.32 -1.78 -10.38
N LYS A 3 0.90 -2.33 -10.32
CA LYS A 3 1.15 -3.77 -10.18
C LYS A 3 1.48 -4.11 -8.72
N LYS A 4 0.46 -4.43 -7.93
CA LYS A 4 0.59 -4.67 -6.47
C LYS A 4 1.53 -5.82 -6.14
N ILE A 5 1.23 -7.02 -6.64
CA ILE A 5 2.01 -8.25 -6.39
C ILE A 5 3.49 -8.10 -6.77
N GLU A 6 3.78 -7.49 -7.92
CA GLU A 6 5.16 -7.26 -8.35
C GLU A 6 5.91 -6.32 -7.38
N THR A 7 5.23 -5.27 -6.93
CA THR A 7 5.78 -4.30 -5.96
C THR A 7 6.00 -4.94 -4.59
N GLU A 8 5.04 -5.73 -4.11
CA GLU A 8 5.13 -6.51 -2.86
C GLU A 8 6.38 -7.39 -2.89
N ASN A 9 6.55 -8.20 -3.94
CA ASN A 9 7.71 -9.09 -4.08
C ASN A 9 9.05 -8.33 -4.07
N GLN A 10 9.11 -7.16 -4.70
CA GLN A 10 10.32 -6.33 -4.72
C GLN A 10 10.69 -5.82 -3.32
N PHE A 11 9.73 -5.29 -2.55
CA PHE A 11 9.99 -4.79 -1.21
C PHE A 11 10.24 -5.91 -0.20
N LEU A 12 9.42 -6.96 -0.21
CA LEU A 12 9.55 -8.09 0.71
C LEU A 12 10.91 -8.79 0.55
N ARG A 13 11.43 -8.89 -0.67
CA ARG A 13 12.77 -9.44 -0.93
C ARG A 13 13.90 -8.63 -0.31
N LEU A 14 13.74 -7.31 -0.23
CA LEU A 14 14.73 -6.43 0.42
C LEU A 14 14.60 -6.47 1.94
N LEU A 15 13.37 -6.45 2.45
CA LEU A 15 13.08 -6.50 3.88
C LEU A 15 13.48 -7.86 4.50
N SER A 16 13.44 -8.94 3.73
CA SER A 16 13.87 -10.27 4.18
C SER A 16 15.40 -10.41 4.34
N ASN A 17 16.19 -9.41 3.94
CA ASN A 17 17.65 -9.47 3.98
C ASN A 17 18.24 -8.93 5.31
N SER A 18 17.60 -9.29 6.42
CA SER A 18 17.99 -8.91 7.78
C SER A 18 17.71 -10.07 8.73
N PRO A 19 18.52 -10.27 9.79
CA PRO A 19 18.22 -11.25 10.83
C PRO A 19 17.08 -10.83 11.76
N LEU A 20 16.61 -9.58 11.67
CA LEU A 20 15.47 -9.10 12.44
C LEU A 20 14.18 -9.74 11.91
N GLN A 21 13.31 -10.20 12.81
CA GLN A 21 11.94 -10.55 12.45
C GLN A 21 11.20 -9.25 12.10
N VAL A 22 10.60 -9.22 10.91
CA VAL A 22 9.81 -8.08 10.43
C VAL A 22 8.40 -8.57 10.16
N ASP A 23 7.45 -8.15 10.99
CA ASP A 23 6.03 -8.39 10.78
C ASP A 23 5.48 -7.30 9.85
N ILE A 24 4.79 -7.71 8.78
CA ILE A 24 4.38 -6.82 7.69
C ILE A 24 2.87 -6.85 7.52
N GLN A 25 2.27 -5.66 7.44
CA GLN A 25 0.88 -5.48 7.02
C GLN A 25 0.86 -4.65 5.73
N LEU A 26 0.00 -5.05 4.78
CA LEU A 26 -0.20 -4.31 3.54
C LEU A 26 -1.41 -3.39 3.67
N LEU A 27 -1.20 -2.09 3.47
CA LEU A 27 -2.25 -1.08 3.62
C LEU A 27 -2.79 -0.64 2.25
N ARG A 28 -4.12 -0.60 2.10
CA ARG A 28 -4.79 -0.01 0.92
C ARG A 28 -5.29 1.39 1.25
N ILE A 29 -5.11 2.32 0.30
CA ILE A 29 -5.50 3.73 0.48
C ILE A 29 -6.98 3.99 0.21
N ASP A 30 -7.61 3.16 -0.63
CA ASP A 30 -9.02 3.28 -0.95
C ASP A 30 -9.67 1.93 -1.30
N ALA A 31 -11.01 1.91 -1.23
CA ALA A 31 -11.84 0.78 -1.59
C ALA A 31 -11.98 0.58 -3.12
N ARG A 32 -11.29 1.40 -3.95
CA ARG A 32 -11.46 1.35 -5.40
C ARG A 32 -10.93 0.05 -5.97
N GLU A 33 -11.60 -0.42 -7.01
CA GLU A 33 -11.15 -1.59 -7.76
C GLU A 33 -9.82 -1.26 -8.45
N SER A 34 -8.81 -2.07 -8.16
CA SER A 34 -7.56 -2.03 -8.91
C SER A 34 -7.78 -2.60 -10.30
N ARG A 35 -7.45 -1.83 -11.34
CA ARG A 35 -7.56 -2.31 -12.74
C ARG A 35 -6.65 -3.50 -13.05
N ASN A 36 -5.55 -3.67 -12.30
CA ASN A 36 -4.49 -4.64 -12.61
C ASN A 36 -4.28 -5.68 -11.50
N THR A 37 -5.09 -5.66 -10.44
CA THR A 37 -4.94 -6.59 -9.31
C THR A 37 -6.32 -7.13 -8.95
N PRO A 38 -6.48 -8.47 -8.87
CA PRO A 38 -7.76 -9.05 -8.48
C PRO A 38 -8.24 -8.49 -7.14
N ALA A 39 -9.53 -8.19 -7.05
CA ALA A 39 -10.15 -7.73 -5.80
C ALA A 39 -9.95 -8.74 -4.66
N GLU A 40 -9.94 -10.03 -4.98
CA GLU A 40 -9.67 -11.12 -4.03
C GLU A 40 -8.29 -10.99 -3.36
N HIS A 41 -7.24 -10.63 -4.10
CA HIS A 41 -5.91 -10.41 -3.53
C HIS A 41 -5.92 -9.26 -2.53
N LEU A 42 -6.59 -8.16 -2.88
CA LEU A 42 -6.70 -7.01 -1.99
C LEU A 42 -7.50 -7.36 -0.73
N ASN A 43 -8.61 -8.07 -0.88
CA ASN A 43 -9.47 -8.42 0.27
C ASN A 43 -8.80 -9.42 1.22
N ASN A 44 -7.95 -10.31 0.71
CA ASN A 44 -7.29 -11.33 1.51
C ASN A 44 -6.03 -10.83 2.22
N PHE A 45 -5.31 -9.87 1.63
CA PHE A 45 -3.98 -9.48 2.12
C PHE A 45 -3.85 -8.02 2.57
N TYR A 46 -4.80 -7.14 2.23
CA TYR A 46 -4.73 -5.72 2.58
C TYR A 46 -5.72 -5.35 3.69
N CYS A 47 -5.28 -4.50 4.61
CA CYS A 47 -6.12 -3.80 5.58
C CYS A 47 -6.41 -2.37 5.13
N ASN A 48 -7.48 -1.78 5.66
CA ASN A 48 -7.78 -0.36 5.53
C ASN A 48 -7.09 0.44 6.64
N PHE A 49 -7.01 1.76 6.47
CA PHE A 49 -6.41 2.63 7.49
C PHE A 49 -7.14 2.56 8.82
N ASP A 50 -8.47 2.48 8.80
CA ASP A 50 -9.30 2.36 10.00
C ASP A 50 -9.02 1.09 10.81
N ASP A 51 -8.45 0.04 10.20
CA ASP A 51 -8.11 -1.20 10.89
C ASP A 51 -6.80 -1.07 11.69
N ILE A 52 -5.96 -0.09 11.36
CA ILE A 52 -4.60 0.07 11.90
C ILE A 52 -4.33 1.42 12.55
N CYS A 53 -5.30 2.34 12.53
CA CYS A 53 -5.11 3.72 13.01
C CYS A 53 -4.77 3.82 14.51
N ASP A 54 -5.19 2.82 15.29
CA ASP A 54 -4.89 2.69 16.72
C ASP A 54 -3.61 1.85 17.02
N GLN A 55 -2.91 1.38 15.98
CA GLN A 55 -1.70 0.57 16.11
C GLN A 55 -0.44 1.42 15.89
N ASN A 56 0.62 1.10 16.63
CA ASN A 56 1.94 1.71 16.43
C ASN A 56 2.81 0.81 15.53
N PHE A 57 3.54 1.42 14.61
CA PHE A 57 4.46 0.73 13.70
C PHE A 57 5.85 1.37 13.76
N ASP A 58 6.90 0.55 13.66
CA ASP A 58 8.29 1.02 13.61
C ASP A 58 8.64 1.67 12.26
N GLY A 59 7.90 1.35 11.20
CA GLY A 59 8.16 1.86 9.86
C GLY A 59 6.95 1.80 8.94
N LEU A 60 6.89 2.76 8.02
CA LEU A 60 5.89 2.85 6.96
C LEU A 60 6.60 3.08 5.62
N ILE A 61 6.28 2.26 4.63
CA ILE A 61 6.76 2.44 3.25
C ILE A 61 5.59 2.87 2.38
N VAL A 62 5.64 4.11 1.88
CA VAL A 62 4.68 4.62 0.90
C VAL A 62 5.25 4.44 -0.51
N THR A 63 4.65 3.54 -1.28
CA THR A 63 5.11 3.26 -2.66
C THR A 63 4.75 4.40 -3.61
N GLY A 64 5.49 4.53 -4.71
CA GLY A 64 5.15 5.47 -5.78
C GLY A 64 3.78 5.19 -6.42
N ALA A 65 3.21 6.23 -7.02
CA ALA A 65 1.97 6.17 -7.79
C ALA A 65 2.18 6.81 -9.17
N PRO A 66 1.46 6.37 -10.22
CA PRO A 66 1.54 6.95 -11.56
C PRO A 66 0.77 8.28 -11.63
N LEU A 67 1.13 9.24 -10.78
CA LEU A 67 0.45 10.54 -10.62
C LEU A 67 1.36 11.74 -10.94
N GLY A 68 2.52 11.52 -11.58
CA GLY A 68 3.51 12.57 -11.79
C GLY A 68 3.05 13.77 -12.65
N LEU A 69 1.88 13.67 -13.31
CA LEU A 69 1.27 14.75 -14.10
C LEU A 69 -0.08 15.21 -13.52
N VAL A 70 -0.47 14.73 -12.33
CA VAL A 70 -1.74 15.04 -11.68
C VAL A 70 -1.46 15.99 -10.53
N GLU A 71 -2.12 17.14 -10.50
CA GLU A 71 -2.04 18.06 -9.36
C GLU A 71 -2.58 17.38 -8.11
N PHE A 72 -2.03 17.70 -6.93
CA PHE A 72 -2.42 17.04 -5.68
C PHE A 72 -3.93 17.11 -5.42
N ASN A 73 -4.55 18.24 -5.69
CA ASN A 73 -5.99 18.45 -5.50
C ASN A 73 -6.87 17.60 -6.44
N ASP A 74 -6.31 17.14 -7.56
CA ASP A 74 -6.98 16.27 -8.52
C ASP A 74 -6.74 14.78 -8.22
N VAL A 75 -5.90 14.47 -7.24
CA VAL A 75 -5.67 13.10 -6.80
C VAL A 75 -6.86 12.63 -5.98
N ALA A 76 -7.54 11.60 -6.48
CA ALA A 76 -8.85 11.25 -5.98
C ALA A 76 -8.89 10.62 -4.56
N TYR A 77 -7.73 10.25 -4.00
CA TYR A 77 -7.55 9.82 -2.60
C TYR A 77 -6.76 10.84 -1.79
N TRP A 78 -6.55 12.04 -2.33
CA TRP A 78 -6.09 13.18 -1.56
C TRP A 78 -7.28 13.74 -0.80
N ALA A 79 -7.17 13.83 0.51
CA ALA A 79 -8.19 14.49 1.31
C ALA A 79 -8.24 15.97 0.86
N ALA A 80 -9.41 16.42 0.41
CA ALA A 80 -9.65 17.85 0.29
C ALA A 80 -9.74 18.42 1.70
N ASP A 81 -8.96 19.47 1.98
CA ASP A 81 -9.11 20.29 3.20
C ASP A 81 -10.52 20.89 3.32
#